data_AF-A0A4S4NRD1-F1
#
_entry.id   AF-A0A4S4NRD1-F1
#
_cell.length_a   1.000
_cell.length_b   1.000
_cell.length_c   1.000
_cell.angle_alpha   90.00
_cell.angle_beta   90.00
_cell.angle_gamma   90.00
#
_symmetry.space_group_name_H-M   'P 1'
#
loop_
_entity.id
_entity.type
_entity.pdbx_description
1 polymer ?
#
loop_
_entity_poly.entity_id
_entity_poly.type
_entity_poly.pdbx_seq_one_letter_code
_entity_poly.pdbx_strand_id
1 'polypeptide(L)'
;MAQHLSYEESVRGVWKGLGLLAAVTVAEVILSLLKAAEFAESIRPLIYVASLLIIALSVYKAYFIIYEFMHMGYEVKGLAMTVLLPTMLLLWALIAFFNEGDAWRKSREKVLYKDQLVLPNSTEAGLSDDEVTLPE
;
A
#
# COMPACT_ATOMS: atom_id res chain seq x y z
N MET A 1 -3.22 21.69 35.86
CA MET A 1 -4.48 21.37 36.55
C MET A 1 -5.27 20.49 35.60
N ALA A 2 -5.48 19.22 35.97
CA ALA A 2 -6.19 18.28 35.09
C ALA A 2 -7.65 18.70 34.99
N GLN A 3 -8.09 19.08 33.80
CA GLN A 3 -9.49 19.33 33.48
C GLN A 3 -10.18 17.96 33.51
N HIS A 4 -10.93 17.67 34.57
CA HIS A 4 -11.76 16.46 34.63
C HIS A 4 -12.96 16.65 33.67
N LEU A 5 -12.76 16.35 32.38
CA LEU A 5 -13.85 16.18 31.43
C LEU A 5 -14.77 15.09 31.99
N SER A 6 -16.07 15.36 32.03
CA SER A 6 -17.05 14.33 32.41
C SER A 6 -16.93 13.16 31.43
N TYR A 7 -17.07 11.92 31.91
CA TYR A 7 -17.06 10.72 31.06
C TYR A 7 -17.98 10.88 29.84
N GLU A 8 -19.14 11.53 30.02
CA GLU A 8 -20.09 11.80 28.95
C GLU A 8 -19.55 12.77 27.88
N GLU A 9 -18.72 13.74 28.25
CA GLU A 9 -18.11 14.69 27.31
C GLU A 9 -17.06 14.01 26.43
N SER A 10 -16.23 13.16 27.03
CA SER A 10 -15.22 12.36 26.31
C SER A 10 -15.88 11.40 25.32
N VAL A 11 -16.93 10.69 25.75
CA VAL A 11 -17.70 9.78 24.87
C VAL A 11 -18.35 10.55 23.73
N ARG A 12 -18.92 11.73 24.00
CA ARG A 12 -19.57 12.56 22.98
C ARG A 12 -18.57 13.09 21.95
N GLY A 13 -17.34 13.38 22.35
CA GLY A 13 -16.24 13.73 21.44
C GLY A 13 -15.94 12.61 20.45
N VAL A 14 -15.78 11.38 20.95
CA VAL A 14 -15.53 10.19 20.12
C VAL A 14 -16.67 9.95 19.11
N TRP A 15 -17.93 10.05 19.54
CA TRP A 15 -19.07 9.86 18.63
C TRP A 15 -19.17 10.92 17.53
N LYS A 16 -18.83 12.18 17.84
CA LYS A 16 -18.74 13.25 16.83
C LYS A 16 -17.61 12.95 15.83
N GLY A 17 -16.45 12.53 16.33
CA GLY A 17 -15.32 12.12 15.49
C GLY A 17 -15.67 10.93 14.59
N LEU A 18 -16.37 9.93 15.14
CA LEU A 18 -16.87 8.76 14.41
C LEU A 18 -17.85 9.15 13.32
N GLY A 19 -18.81 10.03 13.63
CA GLY A 19 -19.74 10.54 12.63
C GLY A 19 -19.03 11.26 11.49
N LEU A 20 -18.07 12.15 11.81
CA LEU A 20 -17.30 12.88 10.80
C LEU A 20 -16.45 11.94 9.95
N LEU A 21 -15.70 11.04 10.58
CA LEU A 21 -14.83 10.10 9.89
C LEU A 21 -15.65 9.15 9.01
N ALA A 22 -16.77 8.62 9.51
CA ALA A 22 -17.67 7.77 8.73
C ALA A 22 -18.23 8.52 7.52
N ALA A 23 -18.69 9.77 7.69
CA ALA A 23 -19.19 10.59 6.60
C ALA A 23 -18.11 10.84 5.52
N VAL A 24 -16.90 11.22 5.93
CA VAL A 24 -15.77 11.42 5.01
C VAL A 24 -15.44 10.12 4.26
N THR A 25 -15.42 8.99 4.96
CA THR A 25 -15.10 7.69 4.37
C THR A 25 -16.16 7.24 3.36
N VAL A 26 -17.45 7.43 3.67
CA VAL A 26 -18.55 7.15 2.74
C VAL A 26 -18.48 8.05 1.52
N ALA A 27 -18.25 9.36 1.71
CA ALA A 27 -18.11 10.32 0.61
C ALA A 27 -16.95 9.95 -0.32
N GLU A 28 -15.81 9.54 0.24
CA GLU A 28 -14.65 9.13 -0.53
C GLU A 28 -14.87 7.82 -1.31
N VAL A 29 -15.56 6.85 -0.71
CA VAL A 29 -15.95 5.61 -1.41
C VAL A 29 -16.91 5.92 -2.56
N ILE A 30 -17.91 6.79 -2.35
CA ILE A 30 -18.82 7.22 -3.42
C ILE A 30 -18.04 7.88 -4.55
N LEU A 31 -17.14 8.82 -4.25
CA LEU A 31 -16.27 9.45 -5.24
C LEU A 31 -15.41 8.44 -5.99
N SER A 32 -14.86 7.45 -5.27
CA SER A 32 -14.06 6.37 -5.86
C SER A 32 -14.88 5.50 -6.82
N LEU A 33 -16.12 5.16 -6.45
CA LEU A 33 -17.05 4.39 -7.28
C LEU A 33 -17.51 5.17 -8.51
N LEU A 34 -17.81 6.47 -8.38
CA LEU A 34 -18.16 7.32 -9.52
C LEU A 34 -16.99 7.41 -10.53
N LYS A 35 -15.76 7.60 -10.03
CA LYS A 35 -14.55 7.57 -10.87
C LYS A 35 -14.31 6.22 -11.55
N ALA A 36 -14.75 5.12 -10.94
CA ALA A 36 -14.64 3.78 -11.53
C ALA A 36 -15.73 3.49 -12.57
N ALA A 37 -16.93 4.05 -12.36
CA ALA A 37 -18.07 3.94 -13.28
C ALA A 37 -17.91 4.78 -14.54
N GLU A 38 -17.19 5.90 -14.46
CA GLU A 38 -16.76 6.71 -15.61
C GLU A 38 -15.63 6.01 -16.40
N PHE A 39 -15.97 4.89 -17.05
CA PHE A 39 -15.08 4.11 -17.93
C PHE A 39 -14.79 4.81 -19.28
N ALA A 40 -15.06 6.11 -19.41
CA ALA A 40 -15.04 6.82 -20.68
C ALA A 40 -13.70 7.52 -20.91
N GLU A 41 -13.01 7.10 -21.98
CA GLU A 41 -11.74 7.61 -22.52
C GLU A 41 -11.69 9.14 -22.78
N SER A 42 -12.78 9.87 -22.54
CA SER A 42 -12.96 11.27 -22.94
C SER A 42 -12.54 12.32 -21.89
N ILE A 43 -12.31 11.97 -20.61
CA ILE A 43 -12.08 12.98 -19.54
C ILE A 43 -10.87 12.68 -18.64
N ARG A 44 -9.70 12.42 -19.24
CA ARG A 44 -8.42 12.24 -18.53
C ARG A 44 -8.12 13.29 -17.44
N PRO A 45 -8.31 14.61 -17.63
CA PRO A 45 -7.97 15.59 -16.59
C PRO A 45 -8.86 15.46 -15.34
N LEU A 46 -10.14 15.11 -15.50
CA LEU A 46 -11.07 14.94 -14.38
C LEU A 46 -10.68 13.75 -13.49
N ILE A 47 -10.22 12.65 -14.11
CA ILE A 47 -9.73 11.46 -13.39
C ILE A 47 -8.50 11.79 -12.53
N TYR A 48 -7.57 12.60 -13.03
CA TYR A 48 -6.40 13.01 -12.24
C TYR A 48 -6.77 13.89 -11.05
N VAL A 49 -7.67 14.86 -11.26
CA VAL A 49 -8.15 15.73 -10.18
C VAL A 49 -8.89 14.92 -9.11
N ALA A 50 -9.80 14.02 -9.52
CA ALA A 50 -10.52 13.14 -8.60
C ALA A 50 -9.57 12.22 -7.83
N SER A 51 -8.55 11.67 -8.49
CA SER A 51 -7.54 10.82 -7.84
C SER A 51 -6.72 11.61 -6.81
N LEU A 52 -6.31 12.83 -7.13
CA LEU A 52 -5.61 13.71 -6.20
C LEU A 52 -6.48 14.06 -4.98
N LEU A 53 -7.77 14.31 -5.21
CA LEU A 53 -8.75 14.62 -4.15
C LEU A 53 -8.93 13.43 -3.20
N ILE A 54 -9.05 12.21 -3.73
CA ILE A 54 -9.14 10.98 -2.92
C ILE A 54 -7.87 10.80 -2.07
N ILE A 55 -6.68 11.00 -2.66
CA ILE A 55 -5.41 10.91 -1.92
C ILE A 55 -5.38 11.95 -0.78
N ALA A 56 -5.77 13.20 -1.05
CA ALA A 56 -5.81 14.25 -0.05
C ALA A 56 -6.79 13.93 1.10
N LEU A 57 -7.99 13.41 0.78
CA LEU A 57 -8.97 12.97 1.78
C LEU A 57 -8.44 11.80 2.62
N SER A 58 -7.73 10.85 2.01
CA SER A 58 -7.05 9.76 2.71
C SER A 58 -6.00 10.26 3.71
N VAL A 59 -5.17 11.24 3.33
CA VAL A 59 -4.19 11.86 4.24
C VAL A 59 -4.90 12.63 5.36
N TYR A 60 -5.96 13.39 5.04
CA TYR A 60 -6.74 14.11 6.04
C TYR A 60 -7.36 13.17 7.08
N LYS A 61 -7.94 12.04 6.67
CA LYS A 61 -8.45 11.02 7.59
C LYS A 61 -7.36 10.46 8.50
N ALA A 62 -6.17 10.17 7.96
CA ALA A 62 -5.06 9.67 8.76
C ALA A 62 -4.64 10.67 9.84
N TYR A 63 -4.53 11.95 9.47
CA TYR A 63 -4.30 13.04 10.44
C TYR A 63 -5.41 13.10 11.49
N PHE A 64 -6.68 13.07 11.08
CA PHE A 64 -7.83 13.14 11.98
C PHE A 64 -7.85 11.97 12.99
N ILE A 65 -7.55 10.75 12.56
CA ILE A 65 -7.47 9.58 13.45
C ILE A 65 -6.39 9.79 14.53
N ILE A 66 -5.19 10.17 14.12
CA ILE A 66 -4.05 10.32 15.03
C ILE A 66 -4.31 11.45 16.05
N TYR A 67 -4.83 12.59 15.62
CA TYR A 67 -4.95 13.75 16.52
C TYR A 67 -6.26 13.75 17.32
N GLU A 68 -7.39 13.41 16.70
CA GLU A 68 -8.72 13.50 17.34
C GLU A 68 -9.11 12.20 18.06
N PHE A 69 -9.03 11.04 17.39
CA PHE A 69 -9.45 9.77 17.99
C PHE A 69 -8.48 9.23 19.02
N MET A 70 -7.18 9.38 18.75
CA MET A 70 -6.16 8.98 19.71
C MET A 70 -5.89 10.08 20.75
N HIS A 71 -6.58 11.23 20.64
CA HIS A 71 -6.51 12.36 21.57
C HIS A 71 -5.07 12.90 21.79
N MET A 72 -4.16 12.64 20.87
CA MET A 72 -2.74 12.93 21.08
C MET A 72 -2.39 14.40 20.83
N GLY A 73 -3.33 15.19 20.29
CA GLY A 73 -3.12 16.62 20.02
C GLY A 73 -2.97 17.49 21.27
N TYR A 74 -3.56 17.07 22.40
CA TYR A 74 -3.58 17.83 23.65
C TYR A 74 -2.72 17.20 24.75
N GLU A 75 -2.14 16.03 24.49
CA GLU A 75 -1.35 15.24 25.41
C GLU A 75 0.16 15.48 25.24
N VAL A 76 0.97 14.86 26.11
CA VAL A 76 2.44 15.00 26.04
C VAL A 76 2.99 14.51 24.70
N LYS A 77 3.83 15.32 24.06
CA LYS A 77 4.41 15.02 22.73
C LYS A 77 5.14 13.67 22.66
N GLY A 78 5.66 13.18 23.78
CA GLY A 78 6.27 11.86 23.86
C GLY A 78 5.29 10.71 23.60
N LEU A 79 4.03 10.84 24.03
CA LEU A 79 2.97 9.87 23.75
C LEU A 79 2.56 9.90 22.27
N ALA A 80 2.50 11.08 21.65
CA ALA A 80 2.26 11.19 20.21
C ALA A 80 3.35 10.47 19.37
N MET A 81 4.61 10.56 19.81
CA MET A 81 5.73 9.91 19.12
C MET A 81 5.66 8.38 19.14
N THR A 82 4.99 7.75 20.12
CA THR A 82 4.87 6.28 20.17
C THR A 82 3.94 5.74 19.09
N VAL A 83 3.04 6.56 18.55
CA VAL A 83 2.17 6.20 17.43
C VAL A 83 2.74 6.70 16.10
N LEU A 84 3.30 7.91 16.09
CA LEU A 84 3.91 8.48 14.89
C LEU A 84 5.15 7.69 14.45
N LEU A 85 5.97 7.19 15.37
CA LEU A 85 7.20 6.47 15.02
C LEU A 85 6.89 5.12 14.32
N PRO A 86 6.02 4.23 14.84
CA PRO A 86 5.63 3.00 14.14
C PRO A 86 4.95 3.26 12.79
N THR A 87 4.09 4.28 12.68
CA THR A 87 3.43 4.62 11.41
C THR A 87 4.43 5.14 10.36
N MET A 88 5.40 5.95 10.78
CA MET A 88 6.49 6.42 9.91
C MET A 88 7.39 5.26 9.48
N LEU A 89 7.74 4.36 10.41
CA LEU A 89 8.55 3.17 10.13
C LEU A 89 7.82 2.23 9.16
N LEU A 90 6.51 2.09 9.30
CA LEU A 90 5.68 1.30 8.38
C LEU A 90 5.68 1.89 6.97
N LEU A 91 5.58 3.22 6.83
CA LEU A 91 5.66 3.88 5.53
C LEU A 91 7.04 3.69 4.89
N TRP A 92 8.11 3.81 5.68
CA TRP A 92 9.48 3.53 5.23
C TRP A 92 9.65 2.06 4.80
N ALA A 93 9.13 1.11 5.58
CA ALA A 93 9.19 -0.31 5.29
C ALA A 93 8.42 -0.67 3.99
N LEU A 94 7.26 -0.05 3.75
CA LEU A 94 6.52 -0.19 2.49
C LEU A 94 7.38 0.19 1.28
N ILE A 95 8.07 1.33 1.35
CA ILE A 95 8.95 1.80 0.28
C ILE A 95 10.13 0.83 0.09
N ALA A 96 10.76 0.38 1.19
CA ALA A 96 11.86 -0.56 1.14
C ALA A 96 11.45 -1.90 0.53
N PHE A 97 10.30 -2.45 0.93
CA PHE A 97 9.78 -3.71 0.41
C PHE A 97 9.38 -3.64 -1.06
N PHE A 98 8.85 -2.51 -1.54
CA PHE A 98 8.60 -2.35 -2.97
C PHE A 98 9.90 -2.32 -3.78
N ASN A 99 10.93 -1.63 -3.30
CA ASN A 99 12.23 -1.58 -3.97
C ASN A 99 12.89 -2.97 -4.02
N GLU A 100 12.89 -3.68 -2.89
CA GLU A 100 13.43 -5.05 -2.80
C GLU A 100 12.62 -6.03 -3.66
N GLY A 101 11.29 -5.91 -3.66
CA GLY A 101 10.40 -6.73 -4.49
C GLY A 101 10.70 -6.58 -5.98
N ASP A 102 10.93 -5.35 -6.45
CA ASP A 102 11.30 -5.08 -7.84
C ASP A 102 12.69 -5.62 -8.20
N ALA A 103 13.65 -5.51 -7.28
CA ALA A 103 14.98 -6.08 -7.45
C ALA A 103 14.92 -7.62 -7.58
N TRP A 104 14.10 -8.27 -6.75
CA TRP A 104 13.92 -9.71 -6.81
C TRP A 104 13.22 -10.16 -8.09
N ARG A 105 12.17 -9.43 -8.53
CA ARG A 105 11.49 -9.68 -9.81
C ARG A 105 12.47 -9.68 -10.98
N LYS A 106 13.31 -8.64 -11.08
CA LYS A 106 14.33 -8.52 -12.15
C LYS A 106 15.36 -9.65 -12.09
N SER A 107 15.73 -10.09 -10.89
CA SER A 107 16.70 -11.17 -10.71
C SER A 107 16.14 -12.51 -11.17
N ARG A 108 14.87 -12.80 -10.86
CA ARG A 108 14.14 -13.99 -11.33
C ARG A 108 14.01 -14.02 -12.85
N GLU A 109 13.67 -12.89 -13.46
CA GLU A 109 13.54 -12.76 -14.92
C GLU A 109 14.86 -13.06 -15.64
N LYS A 110 16.00 -12.60 -15.10
CA LYS A 110 17.33 -12.93 -15.63
C LYS A 110 17.67 -14.42 -15.58
N VAL A 111 17.27 -15.12 -14.51
CA VAL A 111 17.49 -16.57 -14.39
C VAL A 111 16.68 -17.32 -15.44
N LEU A 112 15.39 -17.00 -15.57
CA LEU A 112 14.52 -17.60 -16.58
C LEU A 112 15.04 -17.37 -18.01
N TYR A 113 15.51 -16.16 -18.32
CA TYR A 113 16.12 -15.85 -19.61
C TYR A 113 17.38 -16.70 -19.86
N LYS A 114 18.23 -16.89 -18.86
CA LYS A 114 19.42 -17.74 -18.98
C LYS A 114 19.06 -19.22 -19.18
N ASP A 115 18.10 -19.75 -18.42
CA ASP A 115 17.66 -21.15 -18.55
C ASP A 115 17.04 -21.42 -19.93
N GLN A 116 16.29 -20.46 -20.48
CA GLN A 116 15.73 -20.56 -21.84
C GLN A 116 16.82 -20.58 -22.92
N LEU A 117 17.93 -19.86 -22.73
CA LEU A 117 19.08 -19.89 -23.64
C LEU A 117 19.90 -21.19 -23.53
N VAL A 118 19.78 -21.92 -22.43
CA VAL A 118 20.43 -23.24 -22.25
C VAL A 118 19.60 -24.36 -22.92
N LEU A 119 18.32 -24.14 -23.24
CA LEU A 119 17.40 -25.15 -23.78
C LEU A 119 16.96 -25.06 -25.27
N PRO A 120 17.60 -24.33 -26.21
CA PRO A 120 17.33 -24.53 -27.64
C PRO A 120 18.27 -25.53 -28.31
N ASN A 121 19.25 -26.12 -27.60
CA ASN A 121 20.26 -27.01 -28.20
C ASN A 121 20.39 -28.38 -27.51
N SER A 122 19.51 -28.71 -26.57
CA SER A 122 19.51 -30.02 -25.89
C SER A 122 18.48 -31.00 -26.46
N THR A 123 17.63 -30.57 -27.40
CA THR A 123 16.70 -31.48 -28.12
C THR A 123 17.37 -32.20 -29.31
N GLU A 124 18.63 -31.88 -29.64
CA GLU A 124 19.41 -32.68 -30.61
C GLU A 124 20.44 -33.62 -29.98
N ALA A 125 20.55 -33.68 -28.64
CA ALA A 125 21.52 -34.54 -27.98
C ALA A 125 20.86 -35.39 -26.89
N GLY A 126 20.02 -36.33 -27.32
CA GLY A 126 19.34 -37.25 -26.42
C GLY A 126 18.57 -38.35 -27.13
N LEU A 127 19.20 -39.02 -28.10
CA LEU A 127 18.73 -40.32 -28.59
C LEU A 127 19.87 -41.12 -29.24
N SER A 128 20.72 -41.70 -28.40
CA SER A 128 21.29 -43.06 -28.56
C SER A 128 22.31 -43.27 -27.43
N ASP A 129 21.80 -43.63 -26.25
CA ASP A 129 22.56 -44.48 -25.34
C ASP A 129 22.60 -45.87 -25.99
N ASP A 130 23.43 -46.06 -27.02
CA ASP A 130 23.84 -47.37 -27.52
C ASP A 130 24.97 -47.15 -28.55
N GLU A 131 26.01 -47.98 -28.46
CA GLU A 131 27.06 -48.16 -29.48
C GLU A 131 28.29 -47.23 -29.42
N VAL A 132 29.14 -47.45 -28.42
CA VAL A 132 30.61 -47.32 -28.59
C VAL A 132 31.25 -48.65 -28.18
N THR A 133 31.25 -49.58 -29.13
CA THR A 133 32.09 -50.79 -29.07
C THR A 133 33.56 -50.42 -29.18
N LEU A 134 34.36 -50.92 -28.24
CA LEU A 134 35.84 -50.87 -28.25
C LEU A 134 36.38 -51.95 -29.21
N PRO A 135 37.27 -51.62 -30.17
CA PRO A 135 38.20 -52.59 -30.72
C PRO A 135 39.63 -52.37 -30.21
N GLU A 136 40.36 -53.48 -30.15
CA GLU A 136 41.69 -53.74 -29.56
C GLU A 136 42.83 -52.80 -29.97
#